data_AF-X0JE09-F1
#
_entry.id   AF-X0JE09-F1
#
_cell.length_a   1.000
_cell.length_b   1.000
_cell.length_c   1.000
_cell.angle_alpha   90.00
_cell.angle_beta   90.00
_cell.angle_gamma   90.00
#
_symmetry.space_group_name_H-M   'P 1'
#
loop_
_entity.id
_entity.type
_entity.pdbx_description
1 polymer ?
#
loop_
_entity_poly.entity_id
_entity_poly.type
_entity_poly.pdbx_seq_one_letter_code
_entity_poly.pdbx_strand_id
1 'polypeptide(L)'
;MKNFLAILLALPAVFAAPAAKAGRQVKACACANDAGETQIGGYCPYIAGSNVNVDGQDYCFPAATWSEYMDTRFTAEFCPGYFPGYPNPVCKTVTVCPLIGDYQQIC
;
A
#
# COMPACT_ATOMS: atom_id res chain seq x y z
N MET A 1 -68.62 3.04 -14.11
CA MET A 1 -67.53 2.22 -14.70
C MET A 1 -66.30 3.10 -14.87
N LYS A 2 -65.17 2.69 -14.28
CA LYS A 2 -63.82 2.61 -14.88
C LYS A 2 -62.74 2.96 -13.82
N ASN A 3 -62.30 1.93 -13.11
CA ASN A 3 -61.10 1.93 -12.28
C ASN A 3 -59.87 2.11 -13.17
N PHE A 4 -59.01 3.08 -12.87
CA PHE A 4 -57.63 3.19 -13.35
C PHE A 4 -56.90 4.11 -12.37
N LEU A 5 -55.71 3.85 -11.85
CA LEU A 5 -54.82 2.71 -11.87
C LEU A 5 -53.85 3.04 -10.71
N ALA A 6 -53.72 2.15 -9.72
CA ALA A 6 -52.73 2.33 -8.66
C ALA A 6 -51.33 2.10 -9.24
N ILE A 7 -50.54 3.17 -9.40
CA ILE A 7 -49.14 3.05 -9.79
C ILE A 7 -48.32 3.01 -8.50
N LEU A 8 -48.08 1.79 -8.04
CA LEU A 8 -47.00 1.45 -7.12
C LEU A 8 -45.68 1.86 -7.75
N LEU A 9 -45.12 2.99 -7.29
CA LEU A 9 -43.72 3.35 -7.48
C LEU A 9 -42.85 2.41 -6.64
N ALA A 10 -42.69 1.17 -7.09
CA ALA A 10 -41.61 0.31 -6.64
C ALA A 10 -40.33 0.80 -7.33
N LEU A 11 -39.71 1.86 -6.81
CA LEU A 11 -38.32 2.16 -7.14
C LEU A 11 -37.48 1.03 -6.53
N PRO A 12 -36.75 0.21 -7.31
CA PRO A 12 -35.65 -0.52 -6.73
C PRO A 12 -34.65 0.55 -6.29
N ALA A 13 -34.57 0.78 -4.98
CA ALA A 13 -33.42 1.41 -4.37
C ALA A 13 -32.25 0.45 -4.59
N VAL A 14 -31.67 0.51 -5.79
CA VAL A 14 -30.36 -0.09 -6.05
C VAL A 14 -29.41 0.74 -5.22
N PHE A 15 -29.18 0.29 -3.99
CA PHE A 15 -28.03 0.69 -3.22
C PHE A 15 -26.83 0.28 -4.06
N ALA A 16 -26.29 1.21 -4.83
CA ALA A 16 -24.93 1.13 -5.32
C ALA A 16 -24.05 1.12 -4.07
N ALA A 17 -23.80 -0.07 -3.52
CA ALA A 17 -22.74 -0.26 -2.55
C ALA A 17 -21.48 0.33 -3.19
N PRO A 18 -20.74 1.22 -2.49
CA PRO A 18 -19.48 1.71 -3.03
C PRO A 18 -18.65 0.48 -3.36
N ALA A 19 -18.24 0.36 -4.63
CA ALA A 19 -17.37 -0.73 -5.06
C ALA A 19 -16.17 -0.72 -4.11
N ALA A 20 -16.03 -1.77 -3.31
CA ALA A 20 -14.89 -1.94 -2.44
C ALA A 20 -13.65 -1.80 -3.33
N LYS A 21 -12.85 -0.77 -3.10
CA LYS A 21 -11.63 -0.54 -3.87
C LYS A 21 -10.76 -1.80 -3.71
N ALA A 22 -10.55 -2.52 -4.80
CA ALA A 22 -9.86 -3.80 -4.77
C ALA A 22 -8.41 -3.61 -4.29
N GLY A 23 -8.00 -4.42 -3.32
CA GLY A 23 -6.62 -4.48 -2.87
C GLY A 23 -5.70 -5.03 -3.96
N ARG A 24 -4.43 -4.64 -3.93
CA ARG A 24 -3.40 -5.13 -4.86
C ARG A 24 -2.12 -5.46 -4.12
N GLN A 25 -1.32 -6.35 -4.69
CA GLN A 25 -0.02 -6.72 -4.13
C GLN A 25 1.07 -5.75 -4.58
N VAL A 26 1.91 -5.31 -3.65
CA VAL A 26 3.08 -4.45 -3.90
C VAL A 26 4.28 -4.96 -3.11
N LYS A 27 5.46 -4.44 -3.43
CA LYS A 27 6.68 -4.69 -2.65
C LYS A 27 6.82 -3.63 -1.56
N ALA A 28 6.98 -4.10 -0.32
CA ALA A 28 7.48 -3.31 0.79
C ALA A 28 8.94 -3.70 1.03
N CYS A 29 9.85 -2.73 1.03
CA CYS A 29 11.30 -3.01 1.08
C CYS A 29 11.99 -2.28 2.22
N ALA A 30 13.10 -2.84 2.68
CA ALA A 30 13.97 -2.27 3.68
C ALA A 30 15.42 -2.69 3.44
N CYS A 31 16.34 -2.05 4.15
CA CYS A 31 17.72 -2.52 4.23
C CYS A 31 17.91 -3.33 5.52
N ALA A 32 18.49 -4.51 5.44
CA ALA A 32 18.68 -5.44 6.55
C ALA A 32 20.16 -5.61 6.90
N ASN A 33 20.42 -5.86 8.17
CA ASN A 33 21.72 -6.31 8.67
C ASN A 33 21.79 -7.85 8.70
N ASP A 34 22.95 -8.38 9.10
CA ASP A 34 23.17 -9.84 9.16
C ASP A 34 22.36 -10.53 10.27
N ALA A 35 21.83 -9.77 11.24
CA ALA A 35 20.90 -10.27 12.26
C ALA A 35 19.44 -10.30 11.77
N GLY A 36 19.16 -9.82 10.56
CA GLY A 36 17.81 -9.74 9.99
C GLY A 36 16.99 -8.54 10.49
N GLU A 37 17.60 -7.61 11.21
CA GLU A 37 16.95 -6.35 11.61
C GLU A 37 16.91 -5.41 10.41
N THR A 38 15.79 -4.72 10.24
CA THR A 38 15.54 -3.84 9.09
C THR A 38 15.63 -2.35 9.44
N GLN A 39 16.03 -1.54 8.47
CA GLN A 39 16.06 -0.10 8.54
C GLN A 39 15.47 0.52 7.26
N ILE A 40 14.61 1.52 7.45
CA ILE A 40 14.00 2.33 6.39
C ILE A 40 14.18 3.83 6.60
N GLY A 41 14.45 4.25 7.84
CA GLY A 41 14.72 5.62 8.27
C GLY A 41 13.74 6.68 7.74
N GLY A 42 14.23 7.92 7.68
CA GLY A 42 13.52 9.03 7.05
C GLY A 42 13.46 8.96 5.52
N TYR A 43 14.12 7.98 4.91
CA TYR A 43 14.10 7.82 3.46
C TYR A 43 12.74 7.34 2.94
N CYS A 44 12.07 6.47 3.69
CA CYS A 44 10.77 5.95 3.29
C CYS A 44 9.72 7.06 3.01
N PRO A 45 9.45 8.01 3.94
CA PRO A 45 8.54 9.11 3.64
C PRO A 45 9.07 10.07 2.57
N TYR A 46 10.41 10.21 2.42
CA TYR A 46 11.01 11.06 1.38
C TYR A 46 10.65 10.61 -0.05
N ILE A 47 10.53 9.30 -0.27
CA ILE A 47 10.10 8.72 -1.57
C ILE A 47 8.59 8.45 -1.64
N ALA A 48 7.79 9.08 -0.77
CA ALA A 48 6.36 8.82 -0.58
C ALA A 48 6.02 7.34 -0.37
N GLY A 49 6.86 6.66 0.38
CA GLY A 49 6.49 5.44 1.07
C GLY A 49 5.88 5.72 2.43
N SER A 50 5.37 4.66 3.06
CA SER A 50 5.00 4.64 4.47
C SER A 50 5.48 3.33 5.09
N ASN A 51 5.57 3.30 6.42
CA ASN A 51 6.03 2.13 7.15
C ASN A 51 4.90 1.11 7.32
N VAL A 52 5.24 -0.16 7.19
CA VAL A 52 4.43 -1.30 7.59
C VAL A 52 5.29 -2.27 8.39
N ASN A 53 4.76 -2.78 9.49
CA ASN A 53 5.42 -3.82 10.26
C ASN A 53 5.06 -5.19 9.68
N VAL A 54 6.05 -5.95 9.23
CA VAL A 54 5.92 -7.30 8.69
C VAL A 54 6.92 -8.19 9.42
N ASP A 55 6.44 -9.27 10.05
CA ASP A 55 7.27 -10.20 10.82
C ASP A 55 8.08 -9.51 11.95
N GLY A 56 7.54 -8.45 12.56
CA GLY A 56 8.22 -7.69 13.62
C GLY A 56 9.27 -6.69 13.13
N GLN A 57 9.38 -6.49 11.82
CA GLN A 57 10.35 -5.62 11.16
C GLN A 57 9.65 -4.56 10.32
N ASP A 58 10.23 -3.37 10.21
CA ASP A 58 9.62 -2.26 9.47
C ASP A 58 10.08 -2.25 8.01
N TYR A 59 9.10 -2.23 7.11
CA TYR A 59 9.30 -2.15 5.67
C TYR A 59 8.65 -0.89 5.11
N CYS A 60 9.25 -0.34 4.06
CA CYS A 60 8.72 0.78 3.33
C CYS A 60 7.85 0.28 2.18
N PHE A 61 6.54 0.49 2.25
CA PHE A 61 5.62 0.22 1.15
C PHE A 61 5.29 1.53 0.40
N PRO A 62 4.91 1.47 -0.89
CA PRO A 62 4.51 2.66 -1.62
C PRO A 62 3.20 3.22 -1.08
N ALA A 63 3.24 4.38 -0.41
CA ALA A 63 2.04 5.04 0.10
C ALA A 63 1.31 5.84 -0.99
N ALA A 64 1.95 6.06 -2.14
CA ALA A 64 1.35 6.65 -3.33
C ALA A 64 1.57 5.75 -4.55
N THR A 65 0.65 5.80 -5.52
CA THR A 65 0.75 5.01 -6.77
C THR A 65 1.95 5.41 -7.63
N TRP A 66 2.47 6.61 -7.46
CA TRP A 66 3.68 7.06 -8.15
C TRP A 66 4.98 6.63 -7.45
N SER A 67 4.93 6.00 -6.27
CA SER A 67 6.12 5.51 -5.54
C SER A 67 6.32 3.98 -5.60
N GLU A 68 5.61 3.28 -6.49
CA GLU A 68 5.47 1.80 -6.50
C GLU A 68 6.76 0.98 -6.59
N TYR A 69 7.89 1.59 -6.96
CA TYR A 69 9.14 0.91 -7.26
C TYR A 69 10.10 0.85 -6.05
N MET A 70 9.63 0.36 -4.91
CA MET A 70 10.44 0.31 -3.67
C MET A 70 11.70 -0.54 -3.82
N ASP A 71 11.61 -1.66 -4.56
CA ASP A 71 12.73 -2.56 -4.87
C ASP A 71 13.82 -1.90 -5.74
N THR A 72 13.49 -0.84 -6.48
CA THR A 72 14.48 -0.04 -7.23
C THR A 72 15.16 1.03 -6.38
N ARG A 73 14.65 1.28 -5.17
CA ARG A 73 15.18 2.30 -4.23
C ARG A 73 16.01 1.65 -3.13
N PHE A 74 15.53 0.54 -2.58
CA PHE A 74 16.26 -0.28 -1.64
C PHE A 74 17.11 -1.30 -2.41
N THR A 75 18.30 -0.89 -2.83
CA THR A 75 19.23 -1.73 -3.63
C THR A 75 20.51 -2.04 -2.84
N ALA A 76 21.29 -3.01 -3.34
CA ALA A 76 22.59 -3.38 -2.74
C ALA A 76 23.64 -2.26 -2.82
N GLU A 77 23.41 -1.26 -3.67
CA GLU A 77 24.25 -0.06 -3.76
C GLU A 77 23.77 1.01 -2.78
N PHE A 78 22.45 1.22 -2.69
CA PHE A 78 21.85 2.24 -1.83
C PHE A 78 21.97 1.89 -0.34
N CYS A 79 21.64 0.65 0.02
CA CYS A 79 21.56 0.20 1.40
C CYS A 79 22.83 0.45 2.22
N PRO A 80 24.03 -0.01 1.80
CA PRO A 80 25.25 0.24 2.58
C PRO A 80 25.66 1.72 2.60
N GLY A 81 25.28 2.51 1.59
CA GLY A 81 25.61 3.93 1.51
C GLY A 81 24.74 4.82 2.41
N TYR A 82 23.43 4.53 2.48
CA TYR A 82 22.47 5.35 3.23
C TYR A 82 22.24 4.82 4.65
N PHE A 83 22.32 3.50 4.85
CA PHE A 83 22.14 2.86 6.15
C PHE A 83 23.38 2.01 6.51
N PRO A 84 24.46 2.64 7.02
CA PRO A 84 25.63 1.92 7.48
C PRO A 84 25.25 0.82 8.48
N GLY A 85 25.72 -0.41 8.23
CA GLY A 85 25.37 -1.59 9.02
C GLY A 85 24.18 -2.40 8.50
N TYR A 86 23.45 -1.91 7.50
CA TYR A 86 22.31 -2.60 6.88
C TYR A 86 22.54 -2.74 5.36
N PRO A 87 23.49 -3.58 4.90
CA PRO A 87 23.90 -3.61 3.50
C PRO A 87 22.90 -4.33 2.58
N ASN A 88 21.99 -5.14 3.13
CA ASN A 88 21.22 -6.11 2.35
C ASN A 88 19.82 -5.58 2.02
N PRO A 89 19.46 -5.32 0.76
CA PRO A 89 18.07 -5.00 0.41
C PRO A 89 17.18 -6.24 0.58
N VAL A 90 16.06 -6.07 1.28
CA VAL A 90 15.05 -7.13 1.48
C VAL A 90 13.67 -6.58 1.18
N CYS A 91 12.84 -7.38 0.52
CA CYS A 91 11.47 -7.00 0.19
C CYS A 91 10.47 -8.09 0.56
N LYS A 92 9.30 -7.66 1.04
CA LYS A 92 8.12 -8.49 1.32
C LYS A 92 7.00 -8.09 0.39
N THR A 93 6.14 -9.04 0.04
CA THR A 93 4.90 -8.73 -0.66
C THR A 93 3.84 -8.37 0.36
N VAL A 94 3.22 -7.19 0.22
CA VAL A 94 2.10 -6.73 1.06
C VAL A 94 0.90 -6.39 0.20
N THR A 95 -0.29 -6.34 0.79
CA THR A 95 -1.50 -5.89 0.09
C THR A 95 -1.79 -4.45 0.45
N VAL A 96 -2.05 -3.61 -0.56
CA VAL A 96 -2.45 -2.21 -0.37
C VAL A 96 -3.81 -1.94 -0.99
N CYS A 97 -4.55 -1.07 -0.31
CA CYS A 97 -5.90 -0.63 -0.64
C CYS A 97 -5.83 0.86 -0.98
N PRO A 98 -6.53 1.34 -2.02
CA PRO A 98 -6.56 2.76 -2.31
C PRO A 98 -7.23 3.55 -1.18
N LEU A 99 -6.60 4.65 -0.76
CA LEU A 99 -7.07 5.54 0.31
C LEU A 99 -7.81 6.74 -0.30
N ILE A 100 -7.08 7.80 -0.67
CA ILE A 100 -7.60 9.04 -1.26
C ILE A 100 -6.71 9.52 -2.40
N GLY A 101 -7.30 9.94 -3.52
CA GLY A 101 -6.54 10.32 -4.72
C GLY A 101 -5.57 9.21 -5.13
N ASP A 102 -4.30 9.57 -5.30
CA ASP A 102 -3.21 8.65 -5.66
C ASP A 102 -2.57 7.95 -4.45
N TYR A 103 -3.12 8.12 -3.25
CA TYR A 103 -2.61 7.47 -2.04
C TYR A 103 -3.24 6.11 -1.78
N GLN A 104 -2.47 5.26 -1.10
CA GLN A 104 -2.84 3.92 -0.70
C GLN A 104 -2.31 3.59 0.70
N GLN A 105 -2.90 2.59 1.32
CA GLN A 105 -2.57 2.13 2.66
C GLN A 105 -2.58 0.61 2.70
N ILE A 106 -2.04 0.01 3.76
CA ILE A 106 -2.11 -1.44 3.96
C ILE A 106 -3.57 -1.89 4.08
N CYS A 107 -3.91 -2.97 3.36
CA CYS A 107 -5.01 -3.84 3.72
C CYS A 107 -4.45 -4.91 4.67
#